data_AF-D7LKR2-F1
#
_entry.id   AF-D7LKR2-F1
#
_cell.length_a   1.000
_cell.length_b   1.000
_cell.length_c   1.000
_cell.angle_alpha   90.00
_cell.angle_beta   90.00
_cell.angle_gamma   90.00
#
_symmetry.space_group_name_H-M   'P 1'
#
loop_
_entity.id
_entity.type
_entity.pdbx_description
1 polymer ?
#
loop_
_entity_poly.entity_id
_entity_poly.type
_entity_poly.pdbx_seq_one_letter_code
_entity_poly.pdbx_strand_id
1 'polypeptide(L)'
;MVPAEKLKNFGLIKDEKLPSYLVGEIICRLPTKSLARFRVVSKTWNAFWEDKSFSKKYLARTQPQFIIWTNSQICSVGINDDDGDDPKLEVRDIS
;
A
#
# COMPACT_ATOMS: atom_id res chain seq x y z
N MET A 1 39.17 -11.74 -28.24
CA MET A 1 38.72 -12.94 -27.51
C MET A 1 38.93 -12.68 -26.02
N VAL A 2 37.86 -12.45 -25.27
CA VAL A 2 37.94 -12.09 -23.84
C VAL A 2 38.07 -13.37 -23.01
N PRO A 3 38.99 -13.46 -22.03
CA PRO A 3 39.15 -14.66 -21.19
C PRO A 3 37.84 -14.98 -20.45
N ALA A 4 37.47 -16.25 -20.36
CA ALA A 4 36.23 -16.71 -19.72
C ALA A 4 36.11 -16.28 -18.24
N GLU A 5 37.23 -15.96 -17.58
CA GLU A 5 37.24 -15.39 -16.23
C GLU A 5 36.73 -13.96 -16.17
N LYS A 6 36.90 -13.18 -17.24
CA LYS A 6 36.38 -11.80 -17.33
C LYS A 6 34.85 -11.78 -17.46
N LEU A 7 34.24 -12.85 -17.97
CA LEU A 7 32.78 -12.96 -18.12
C LEU A 7 32.06 -13.23 -16.80
N LYS A 8 32.76 -13.74 -15.76
CA LYS A 8 32.18 -13.91 -14.41
C LYS A 8 31.90 -12.58 -13.71
N ASN A 9 32.61 -11.51 -14.09
CA ASN A 9 32.44 -10.18 -13.50
C ASN A 9 31.38 -9.33 -14.22
N PHE A 10 31.01 -9.66 -15.46
CA PHE A 10 29.92 -8.99 -16.18
C PHE A 10 28.53 -9.56 -15.84
N GLY A 11 28.46 -10.75 -15.23
CA GLY A 11 27.23 -11.39 -14.77
C GLY A 11 26.85 -11.13 -13.30
N LEU A 12 27.50 -10.16 -12.63
CA LEU A 12 27.31 -9.88 -11.20
C LEU A 12 26.49 -8.62 -10.92
N ILE A 13 25.60 -8.21 -11.82
CA ILE A 13 24.41 -7.51 -11.34
C ILE A 13 23.54 -8.60 -10.75
N LYS A 14 23.81 -8.96 -9.47
CA LYS A 14 22.82 -9.66 -8.65
C LYS A 14 21.53 -8.88 -8.86
N ASP A 15 20.46 -9.56 -9.26
CA ASP A 15 19.12 -8.96 -9.28
C ASP A 15 18.93 -8.27 -7.93
N GLU A 16 19.07 -6.95 -7.90
CA GLU A 16 19.03 -6.17 -6.67
C GLU A 16 17.55 -6.03 -6.33
N LYS A 17 16.99 -7.14 -5.86
CA LYS A 17 15.58 -7.23 -5.48
C LYS A 17 15.38 -6.30 -4.31
N LEU A 18 14.46 -5.36 -4.46
CA LEU A 18 14.08 -4.46 -3.39
C LEU A 18 13.71 -5.28 -2.14
N PRO A 19 14.32 -5.01 -0.97
CA PRO A 19 13.94 -5.65 0.28
C PRO A 19 12.43 -5.60 0.53
N SER A 20 11.85 -6.69 1.03
CA SER A 20 10.40 -6.82 1.25
C SER A 20 9.83 -5.74 2.15
N TYR A 21 10.60 -5.25 3.13
CA TYR A 21 10.15 -4.16 4.00
C TYR A 21 9.98 -2.84 3.22
N LEU A 22 10.87 -2.54 2.27
CA LEU A 22 10.79 -1.34 1.43
C LEU A 22 9.65 -1.45 0.42
N VAL A 23 9.47 -2.64 -0.16
CA VAL A 23 8.27 -2.94 -0.97
C VAL A 23 7.02 -2.61 -0.16
N GLY A 24 6.97 -3.03 1.09
CA GLY A 24 5.85 -2.73 1.98
C GLY A 24 5.61 -1.26 2.25
N GLU A 25 6.68 -0.47 2.48
CA GLU A 25 6.58 0.98 2.66
C GLU A 25 6.08 1.69 1.40
N ILE A 26 6.45 1.22 0.20
CA ILE A 26 5.94 1.75 -1.07
C ILE A 26 4.47 1.39 -1.25
N ILE A 27 4.10 0.13 -0.98
CA ILE A 27 2.72 -0.35 -1.11
C ILE A 27 1.79 0.37 -0.14
N CYS A 28 2.23 0.56 1.10
CA CYS A 28 1.50 1.36 2.09
C CYS A 28 1.15 2.72 1.49
N ARG A 29 2.02 3.28 0.63
CA ARG A 29 1.86 4.63 0.10
C ARG A 29 0.70 4.83 -0.86
N LEU A 30 0.20 3.76 -1.42
CA LEU A 30 -0.79 3.79 -2.47
C LEU A 30 -2.19 4.11 -1.94
N PRO A 31 -3.03 4.76 -2.77
CA PRO A 31 -4.46 4.89 -2.49
C PRO A 31 -5.15 3.52 -2.35
N THR A 32 -6.27 3.50 -1.62
CA THR A 32 -6.99 2.28 -1.25
C THR A 32 -7.42 1.45 -2.46
N LYS A 33 -7.94 2.07 -3.54
CA LYS A 33 -8.36 1.31 -4.72
C LYS A 33 -7.17 0.69 -5.45
N SER A 34 -6.09 1.45 -5.61
CA SER A 34 -4.84 0.93 -6.19
C SER A 34 -4.33 -0.26 -5.38
N LEU A 35 -4.32 -0.11 -4.06
CA LEU A 35 -3.89 -1.15 -3.13
C LEU A 35 -4.76 -2.43 -3.22
N ALA A 36 -6.08 -2.29 -3.39
CA ALA A 36 -6.98 -3.43 -3.57
C ALA A 36 -6.65 -4.22 -4.85
N ARG A 37 -6.28 -3.53 -5.94
CA ARG A 37 -5.86 -4.17 -7.20
C ARG A 37 -4.54 -4.94 -7.06
N PHE A 38 -3.62 -4.51 -6.20
CA PHE A 38 -2.35 -5.23 -5.98
C PHE A 38 -2.53 -6.64 -5.41
N ARG A 39 -3.64 -6.92 -4.70
CA ARG A 39 -3.91 -8.25 -4.15
C ARG A 39 -4.01 -9.33 -5.23
N VAL A 40 -4.50 -9.00 -6.42
CA VAL A 40 -4.70 -9.98 -7.51
C VAL A 40 -3.48 -10.14 -8.41
N VAL A 41 -2.41 -9.37 -8.20
CA VAL A 41 -1.21 -9.40 -9.06
C VAL A 41 -0.37 -10.64 -8.82
N SER A 42 -0.22 -11.09 -7.56
CA SER A 42 0.50 -12.31 -7.23
C SER A 42 0.19 -12.82 -5.83
N LYS A 43 0.44 -14.11 -5.57
CA LYS A 43 0.31 -14.73 -4.24
C LYS A 43 1.17 -14.02 -3.18
N THR A 44 2.35 -13.56 -3.55
CA THR A 44 3.25 -12.83 -2.64
C THR A 44 2.66 -11.48 -2.24
N TRP A 45 2.05 -10.76 -3.19
CA TRP A 45 1.38 -9.48 -2.92
C TRP A 45 0.08 -9.66 -2.12
N ASN A 46 -0.64 -10.77 -2.33
CA ASN A 46 -1.80 -11.10 -1.52
C ASN A 46 -1.41 -11.43 -0.06
N ALA A 47 -0.40 -12.28 0.14
CA ALA A 47 0.09 -12.63 1.47
C ALA A 47 0.61 -11.42 2.26
N PHE A 48 1.13 -10.41 1.56
CA PHE A 48 1.57 -9.16 2.16
C PHE A 48 0.42 -8.38 2.83
N TRP A 49 -0.81 -8.52 2.34
CA TRP A 49 -2.01 -7.91 2.93
C TRP A 49 -2.49 -8.60 4.20
N GLU A 50 -2.22 -9.91 4.33
CA GLU A 50 -2.57 -10.70 5.51
C GLU A 50 -1.63 -10.40 6.70
N ASP A 51 -0.52 -9.68 6.45
CA ASP A 51 0.35 -9.19 7.51
C ASP A 51 -0.33 -8.08 8.32
N LYS A 52 -0.57 -8.37 9.60
CA LYS A 52 -1.11 -7.42 10.58
C LYS A 52 -0.23 -6.18 10.74
N SER A 53 1.09 -6.34 10.59
CA SER A 53 2.05 -5.23 10.69
C SER A 53 1.84 -4.22 9.57
N PHE A 54 1.65 -4.71 8.33
CA PHE A 54 1.31 -3.89 7.17
C PHE A 54 -0.04 -3.20 7.36
N SER A 55 -1.08 -3.96 7.72
CA SER A 55 -2.42 -3.41 7.91
C SER A 55 -2.45 -2.28 8.95
N LYS A 56 -1.71 -2.43 10.05
CA LYS A 56 -1.59 -1.38 11.07
C LYS A 56 -0.85 -0.15 10.57
N LYS A 57 0.27 -0.32 9.85
CA LYS A 57 1.03 0.79 9.24
C LYS A 57 0.19 1.53 8.20
N TYR A 58 -0.52 0.78 7.37
CA TYR A 58 -1.41 1.32 6.36
C TYR A 58 -2.54 2.11 7.02
N LEU A 59 -3.24 1.53 8.01
CA LEU A 59 -4.35 2.19 8.71
C LEU A 59 -3.89 3.46 9.45
N ALA A 60 -2.71 3.43 10.08
CA ALA A 60 -2.14 4.60 10.74
C ALA A 60 -1.79 5.73 9.76
N ARG A 61 -1.62 5.41 8.47
CA ARG A 61 -1.24 6.37 7.43
C ARG A 61 -2.43 6.78 6.55
N THR A 62 -3.41 5.91 6.32
CA THR A 62 -4.68 6.31 5.72
C THR A 62 -5.36 7.32 6.64
N GLN A 63 -5.83 8.41 6.04
CA GLN A 63 -6.28 9.64 6.68
C GLN A 63 -7.14 9.44 7.94
N PRO A 64 -7.13 10.41 8.86
CA PRO A 64 -7.96 10.37 10.06
C PRO A 64 -9.43 10.25 9.66
N GLN A 65 -9.99 9.07 9.90
CA GLN A 65 -11.44 8.90 9.97
C GLN A 65 -11.86 9.45 11.32
N PHE A 66 -12.62 10.54 11.31
CA PHE A 66 -13.20 11.07 12.53
C PHE A 66 -14.60 10.52 12.72
N ILE A 67 -14.91 10.12 13.94
CA ILE A 67 -16.25 9.72 14.32
C ILE A 67 -16.96 10.97 14.82
N ILE A 68 -18.05 11.33 14.16
CA ILE A 68 -18.95 12.39 14.62
C ILE A 68 -20.14 11.73 15.29
N TRP A 69 -20.40 12.13 16.53
CA TRP A 69 -21.65 11.85 17.20
C TRP A 69 -22.62 13.01 16.97
N THR A 70 -23.76 12.74 16.33
CA THR A 70 -24.86 13.70 16.24
C THR A 70 -25.99 13.30 17.20
N ASN A 71 -27.01 14.13 17.36
CA ASN A 71 -28.15 13.81 18.23
C ASN A 71 -28.96 12.58 17.76
N SER A 72 -28.71 12.05 16.56
CA SER A 72 -29.51 10.97 15.95
C SER A 72 -28.70 9.85 15.32
N GLN A 73 -27.42 10.06 14.99
CA GLN A 73 -26.60 9.10 14.26
C GLN A 73 -25.11 9.24 14.59
N ILE A 74 -24.40 8.13 14.46
CA ILE A 74 -22.94 8.06 14.54
C ILE A 74 -22.42 7.97 13.10
N CYS A 75 -21.59 8.92 12.70
CA CYS A 75 -21.02 8.94 11.35
C CYS A 75 -19.51 8.82 11.39
N SER A 76 -18.96 8.05 10.45
CA SER A 76 -17.55 8.10 10.11
C SER A 76 -17.36 9.07 8.95
N VAL A 77 -16.47 10.04 9.12
CA VAL A 77 -16.12 10.98 8.07
C VAL A 77 -14.65 10.80 7.72
N GLY A 78 -14.39 10.62 6.43
CA GLY A 78 -13.05 10.44 5.87
C GLY A 78 -12.85 11.34 4.65
N ILE A 79 -11.59 11.60 4.34
CA ILE A 79 -11.20 12.22 3.08
C ILE A 79 -10.79 11.07 2.13
N ASN A 80 -11.06 11.21 0.85
CA ASN A 80 -10.66 10.26 -0.18
C ASN A 80 -9.89 10.99 -1.26
N ASP A 81 -8.60 10.66 -1.38
CA ASP A 81 -7.66 11.27 -2.32
C ASP A 81 -7.33 10.32 -3.48
N ASP A 82 -8.29 9.46 -3.84
CA ASP A 82 -7.94 8.17 -4.41
C ASP A 82 -7.57 8.19 -5.90
N ASP A 83 -7.83 9.24 -6.68
CA ASP A 83 -7.50 9.26 -8.13
C ASP A 83 -7.47 10.67 -8.74
N GLY A 84 -6.46 11.53 -8.51
CA GLY A 84 -6.20 12.74 -9.33
C GLY A 84 -7.29 13.82 -9.43
N ASP A 85 -8.48 13.55 -8.91
CA ASP A 85 -9.59 14.46 -8.67
C ASP A 85 -9.37 15.18 -7.34
N ASP A 86 -10.09 16.29 -7.16
CA ASP A 86 -10.06 17.04 -5.90
C ASP A 86 -10.43 16.12 -4.70
N PRO A 87 -9.72 16.27 -3.56
CA PRO A 87 -9.95 15.43 -2.38
C PRO A 87 -11.41 15.52 -1.94
N LYS A 88 -12.09 14.37 -1.88
CA LYS A 88 -13.53 14.31 -1.59
C LYS A 88 -13.80 13.90 -0.15
N LEU A 89 -14.66 14.65 0.52
CA LEU A 89 -15.21 14.28 1.82
C LEU A 89 -16.24 13.15 1.65
N GLU A 90 -16.01 12.01 2.28
CA GLU A 90 -17.00 10.93 2.40
C GLU A 90 -17.53 10.85 3.82
N VAL A 91 -18.85 10.70 3.93
CA VAL A 91 -19.57 10.49 5.18
C VAL A 91 -20.28 9.14 5.08
N ARG A 92 -20.05 8.25 6.05
CA ARG A 92 -20.68 6.93 6.14
C ARG A 92 -21.38 6.81 7.48
N ASP A 93 -22.63 6.37 7.48
CA ASP A 93 -23.34 6.00 8.70
C ASP A 93 -22.78 4.69 9.25
N ILE A 94 -22.58 4.62 10.57
CA ILE A 94 -22.04 3.45 11.26
C ILE A 94 -22.89 3.00 12.45
N SER A 95 -24.11 3.55 12.61
CA SER A 95 -25.08 3.11 13.62
C SER A 95 -25.70 1.75 13.30
#